data_AF-A0A2B8A112-F1
#
_entry.id   AF-A0A2B8A112-F1
#
_cell.length_a   1.000
_cell.length_b   1.000
_cell.length_c   1.000
_cell.angle_alpha   90.00
_cell.angle_beta   90.00
_cell.angle_gamma   90.00
#
_symmetry.space_group_name_H-M   'P 1'
#
loop_
_entity.id
_entity.type
_entity.pdbx_description
1 polymer ?
#
loop_
_entity_poly.entity_id
_entity_poly.type
_entity_poly.pdbx_seq_one_letter_code
_entity_poly.pdbx_strand_id
1 'polypeptide(L)'
;SIHKLSDSYNSPIPGLRGAGLKGDFEFLYYGEDAQGNLMFRTNRTNEPLLFKKATDKSWEELSESLGNLYKLNHAKSVYRALSESKDGAVFNSSFSFPYNARVIQIQGVAETNANGKTQKPLDEEGYISGFGLTSEGIFFDSLARHSGEVLKNVAMKYNPGAGRFETVLADGTLLAFGDLNAPLIPADGQKYFLDPTLTKYISTDSGDLVLGDLTTEAFNTLIGKYSKIGLNGEIVLYRQTDVGGTKYDFALLDGTASASGRAVIQLLTYEDKGDRLVMKKNGYLNLNSSVKPNNQAKFNEFLDFLTDPQGFYVENLGTGPSFSNLIFTFTSAKDTSIRFALYHVTP
;
A
#
# COMPACT_ATOMS: atom_id res chain seq x y z
N SER A 1 -24.35 3.70 -9.07
CA SER A 1 -24.86 4.55 -10.16
C SER A 1 -24.29 5.97 -10.14
N ILE A 2 -24.35 6.74 -9.04
CA ILE A 2 -23.81 8.13 -8.99
C ILE A 2 -22.31 8.19 -9.35
N HIS A 3 -21.51 7.20 -8.93
CA HIS A 3 -20.08 7.16 -9.25
C HIS A 3 -19.80 7.12 -10.77
N LYS A 4 -20.75 6.68 -11.61
CA LYS A 4 -20.63 6.69 -13.08
C LYS A 4 -20.92 8.06 -13.70
N LEU A 5 -21.42 9.00 -12.93
CA LEU A 5 -21.87 10.33 -13.36
C LEU A 5 -20.85 11.44 -13.00
N SER A 6 -19.68 11.07 -12.50
CA SER A 6 -18.64 12.01 -12.07
C SER A 6 -18.08 12.84 -13.24
N ASP A 7 -17.45 13.97 -12.92
CA ASP A 7 -16.91 14.93 -13.89
C ASP A 7 -15.87 14.29 -14.81
N SER A 8 -16.15 14.30 -16.11
CA SER A 8 -15.27 13.78 -17.16
C SER A 8 -13.92 14.50 -17.27
N TYR A 9 -13.83 15.76 -16.80
CA TYR A 9 -12.62 16.58 -16.84
C TYR A 9 -11.63 16.24 -15.72
N ASN A 10 -12.16 15.75 -14.59
CA ASN A 10 -11.43 15.33 -13.38
C ASN A 10 -11.57 13.81 -13.18
N SER A 11 -11.18 13.03 -14.19
CA SER A 11 -11.14 11.57 -14.07
C SER A 11 -10.18 11.16 -12.96
N PRO A 12 -10.57 10.26 -12.03
CA PRO A 12 -9.66 9.70 -11.04
C PRO A 12 -8.60 8.75 -11.64
N ILE A 13 -8.65 8.51 -12.96
CA ILE A 13 -7.73 7.63 -13.70
C ILE A 13 -6.91 8.49 -14.67
N PRO A 14 -5.57 8.56 -14.50
CA PRO A 14 -4.69 9.24 -15.45
C PRO A 14 -4.89 8.75 -16.88
N GLY A 15 -4.95 9.66 -17.86
CA GLY A 15 -5.13 9.32 -19.27
C GLY A 15 -6.58 9.01 -19.71
N LEU A 16 -7.50 8.73 -18.77
CA LEU A 16 -8.92 8.47 -19.10
C LEU A 16 -9.83 9.70 -18.98
N ARG A 17 -9.27 10.89 -19.22
CA ARG A 17 -10.06 12.12 -19.31
C ARG A 17 -11.08 11.96 -20.44
N GLY A 18 -12.37 12.01 -20.12
CA GLY A 18 -13.44 11.79 -21.08
C GLY A 18 -13.74 10.32 -21.46
N ALA A 19 -13.11 9.33 -20.83
CA ALA A 19 -13.19 7.93 -21.27
C ALA A 19 -13.99 6.96 -20.35
N GLY A 20 -14.61 7.41 -19.24
CA GLY A 20 -15.25 6.44 -18.33
C GLY A 20 -16.28 6.95 -17.32
N LEU A 21 -16.58 8.25 -17.31
CA LEU A 21 -17.63 8.82 -16.47
C LEU A 21 -18.58 9.55 -17.41
N LYS A 22 -19.90 9.28 -17.32
CA LYS A 22 -20.92 9.81 -18.23
C LYS A 22 -20.93 11.34 -18.28
N GLY A 23 -20.28 12.02 -17.33
CA GLY A 23 -20.07 13.47 -17.34
C GLY A 23 -21.36 14.25 -17.08
N ASP A 24 -22.30 13.62 -16.39
CA ASP A 24 -23.56 14.21 -15.94
C ASP A 24 -23.40 14.72 -14.51
N PHE A 25 -22.65 15.82 -14.36
CA PHE A 25 -22.37 16.46 -13.07
C PHE A 25 -23.54 17.35 -12.57
N GLU A 26 -24.52 17.62 -13.44
CA GLU A 26 -25.73 18.36 -13.12
C GLU A 26 -26.94 17.42 -13.13
N PHE A 27 -27.70 17.46 -12.02
CA PHE A 27 -28.99 16.80 -11.89
C PHE A 27 -30.09 17.84 -11.82
N LEU A 28 -31.03 17.77 -12.76
CA LEU A 28 -32.18 18.67 -12.82
C LEU A 28 -33.32 18.04 -12.03
N TYR A 29 -33.94 18.82 -11.14
CA TYR A 29 -35.11 18.37 -10.39
C TYR A 29 -36.36 18.37 -11.28
N TYR A 30 -37.13 17.28 -11.23
CA TYR A 30 -38.32 17.06 -12.06
C TYR A 30 -39.61 16.88 -11.27
N GLY A 31 -39.56 16.94 -9.95
CA GLY A 31 -40.72 16.78 -9.07
C GLY A 31 -40.60 15.59 -8.13
N GLU A 32 -41.74 15.19 -7.56
CA GLU A 32 -41.86 14.02 -6.71
C GLU A 32 -42.69 12.94 -7.42
N ASP A 33 -42.34 11.66 -7.21
CA ASP A 33 -43.20 10.57 -7.66
C ASP A 33 -44.44 10.41 -6.75
N ALA A 34 -45.33 9.49 -7.10
CA ALA A 34 -46.54 9.22 -6.32
C ALA A 34 -46.27 8.71 -4.89
N GLN A 35 -45.02 8.39 -4.57
CA GLN A 35 -44.56 7.94 -3.26
C GLN A 35 -43.77 9.04 -2.51
N GLY A 36 -43.69 10.25 -3.06
CA GLY A 36 -42.97 11.38 -2.47
C GLY A 36 -41.45 11.29 -2.62
N ASN A 37 -40.94 10.43 -3.51
CA ASN A 37 -39.50 10.36 -3.78
C ASN A 37 -39.10 11.49 -4.72
N LEU A 38 -37.96 12.13 -4.46
CA LEU A 38 -37.48 13.20 -5.32
C LEU A 38 -36.94 12.63 -6.63
N MET A 39 -37.51 13.10 -7.74
CA MET A 39 -37.13 12.72 -9.08
C MET A 39 -36.19 13.78 -9.66
N PHE A 40 -35.04 13.32 -10.12
CA PHE A 40 -34.10 14.10 -10.90
C PHE A 40 -33.88 13.43 -12.25
N ARG A 41 -33.30 14.17 -13.20
CA ARG A 41 -32.69 13.59 -14.40
C ARG A 41 -31.32 14.17 -14.61
N THR A 42 -30.45 13.37 -15.20
CA THR A 42 -29.17 13.86 -15.67
C THR A 42 -29.35 14.84 -16.83
N ASN A 43 -28.53 15.88 -16.88
CA ASN A 43 -28.68 16.96 -17.87
C ASN A 43 -28.44 16.48 -19.32
N ARG A 44 -27.43 15.63 -19.57
CA ARG A 44 -27.06 15.23 -20.95
C ARG A 44 -27.77 13.98 -21.41
N THR A 45 -27.85 12.97 -20.55
CA THR A 45 -28.39 11.65 -20.92
C THR A 45 -29.87 11.46 -20.57
N ASN A 46 -30.48 12.39 -19.83
CA ASN A 46 -31.86 12.30 -19.33
C ASN A 46 -32.14 11.01 -18.53
N GLU A 47 -31.12 10.44 -17.91
CA GLU A 47 -31.25 9.27 -17.04
C GLU A 47 -31.96 9.65 -15.75
N PRO A 48 -33.00 8.91 -15.35
CA PRO A 48 -33.74 9.21 -14.12
C PRO A 48 -32.88 8.88 -12.89
N LEU A 49 -32.78 9.83 -11.96
CA LEU A 49 -32.27 9.65 -10.62
C LEU A 49 -33.42 9.76 -9.62
N LEU A 50 -33.62 8.73 -8.82
CA LEU A 50 -34.64 8.73 -7.78
C LEU A 50 -33.98 8.75 -6.40
N PHE A 51 -34.24 9.80 -5.62
CA PHE A 51 -33.82 9.87 -4.23
C PHE A 51 -35.01 9.46 -3.36
N LYS A 52 -34.87 8.28 -2.77
CA LYS A 52 -35.84 7.73 -1.83
C LYS A 52 -35.47 8.17 -0.42
N LYS A 53 -36.48 8.42 0.41
CA LYS A 53 -36.25 8.65 1.84
C LYS A 53 -35.58 7.41 2.43
N ALA A 54 -34.51 7.60 3.19
CA ALA A 54 -33.85 6.51 3.89
C ALA A 54 -34.83 5.85 4.86
N THR A 55 -34.85 4.52 4.87
CA THR A 55 -35.59 3.72 5.86
C THR A 55 -34.65 3.31 6.99
N ASP A 56 -35.18 2.78 8.10
CA ASP A 56 -34.35 2.21 9.17
C ASP A 56 -33.39 1.14 8.61
N LYS A 57 -33.90 0.29 7.70
CA LYS A 57 -33.08 -0.68 6.96
C LYS A 57 -31.96 -0.04 6.15
N SER A 58 -32.19 1.13 5.53
CA SER A 58 -31.13 1.83 4.80
C SER A 58 -29.96 2.24 5.70
N TRP A 59 -30.23 2.58 6.97
CA TRP A 59 -29.20 2.92 7.94
C TRP A 59 -28.41 1.68 8.40
N GLU A 60 -29.10 0.56 8.60
CA GLU A 60 -28.46 -0.73 8.88
C GLU A 60 -27.53 -1.15 7.74
N GLU A 61 -28.02 -1.11 6.49
CA GLU A 61 -27.24 -1.47 5.30
C GLU A 61 -26.03 -0.53 5.10
N LEU A 62 -26.18 0.76 5.42
CA LEU A 62 -25.06 1.72 5.41
C LEU A 62 -24.00 1.37 6.46
N SER A 63 -24.42 1.04 7.68
CA SER A 63 -23.52 0.64 8.77
C SER A 63 -22.73 -0.62 8.39
N GLU A 64 -23.38 -1.61 7.79
CA GLU A 64 -22.72 -2.83 7.30
C GLU A 64 -21.74 -2.54 6.16
N SER A 65 -22.11 -1.66 5.23
CA SER A 65 -21.24 -1.19 4.14
C SER A 65 -19.98 -0.48 4.68
N LEU A 66 -20.12 0.36 5.71
CA LEU A 66 -18.99 0.97 6.42
C LEU A 66 -18.13 -0.08 7.13
N GLY A 67 -18.75 -1.13 7.69
CA GLY A 67 -18.03 -2.28 8.23
C GLY A 67 -17.20 -3.02 7.16
N ASN A 68 -17.69 -3.12 5.93
CA ASN A 68 -16.94 -3.70 4.82
C ASN A 68 -15.80 -2.79 4.34
N LEU A 69 -15.99 -1.47 4.35
CA LEU A 69 -14.90 -0.51 4.13
C LEU A 69 -13.81 -0.65 5.19
N TYR A 70 -14.19 -0.81 6.45
CA TYR A 70 -13.23 -1.01 7.54
C TYR A 70 -12.35 -2.24 7.29
N LYS A 71 -12.96 -3.39 6.93
CA LYS A 71 -12.23 -4.62 6.59
C LYS A 71 -11.29 -4.44 5.40
N LEU A 72 -11.68 -3.63 4.41
CA LEU A 72 -10.86 -3.30 3.25
C LEU A 72 -9.68 -2.38 3.61
N ASN A 73 -9.88 -1.42 4.52
CA ASN A 73 -8.87 -0.43 4.88
C ASN A 73 -7.87 -0.94 5.92
N HIS A 74 -8.28 -1.86 6.80
CA HIS A 74 -7.43 -2.47 7.84
C HIS A 74 -6.66 -3.66 7.28
N ALA A 75 -5.89 -3.42 6.22
CA ALA A 75 -5.06 -4.45 5.64
C ALA A 75 -3.92 -4.84 6.59
N LYS A 76 -3.71 -6.14 6.71
CA LYS A 76 -2.56 -6.76 7.38
C LYS A 76 -1.31 -6.74 6.49
N SER A 77 -1.44 -6.22 5.27
CA SER A 77 -0.34 -6.06 4.34
C SER A 77 -0.51 -4.84 3.47
N VAL A 78 0.62 -4.22 3.13
CA VAL A 78 0.70 -3.23 2.06
C VAL A 78 0.53 -3.85 0.67
N TYR A 79 0.70 -5.16 0.55
CA TYR A 79 0.50 -5.91 -0.69
C TYR A 79 -0.90 -6.49 -0.76
N ARG A 80 -1.58 -6.29 -1.87
CA ARG A 80 -2.93 -6.80 -2.09
C ARG A 80 -3.08 -7.39 -3.48
N ALA A 81 -3.94 -8.39 -3.62
CA ALA A 81 -4.23 -9.00 -4.90
C ALA A 81 -5.66 -9.48 -5.03
N LEU A 82 -6.10 -9.53 -6.29
CA LEU A 82 -7.18 -10.39 -6.72
C LEU A 82 -6.58 -11.76 -7.04
N SER A 83 -7.06 -12.80 -6.37
CA SER A 83 -6.68 -14.19 -6.59
C SER A 83 -7.78 -14.93 -7.33
N GLU A 84 -7.44 -15.62 -8.42
CA GLU A 84 -8.28 -16.63 -9.06
C GLU A 84 -7.71 -18.00 -8.74
N SER A 85 -8.51 -18.89 -8.15
CA SER A 85 -8.06 -20.23 -7.79
C SER A 85 -9.00 -21.28 -8.37
N LYS A 86 -8.44 -22.23 -9.12
CA LYS A 86 -9.19 -23.34 -9.71
C LYS A 86 -8.28 -24.56 -9.85
N ASP A 87 -8.77 -25.73 -9.44
CA ASP A 87 -8.07 -27.01 -9.61
C ASP A 87 -6.61 -27.01 -9.13
N GLY A 88 -6.33 -26.27 -8.04
CA GLY A 88 -4.99 -26.15 -7.45
C GLY A 88 -4.07 -25.10 -8.11
N ALA A 89 -4.46 -24.50 -9.23
CA ALA A 89 -3.78 -23.34 -9.80
C ALA A 89 -4.25 -22.05 -9.14
N VAL A 90 -3.33 -21.09 -8.92
CA VAL A 90 -3.62 -19.77 -8.36
C VAL A 90 -3.01 -18.68 -9.23
N PHE A 91 -3.85 -17.75 -9.69
CA PHE A 91 -3.45 -16.56 -10.43
C PHE A 91 -3.67 -15.35 -9.56
N ASN A 92 -2.62 -14.57 -9.32
CA ASN A 92 -2.69 -13.36 -8.51
C ASN A 92 -2.46 -12.14 -9.39
N SER A 93 -3.33 -11.15 -9.25
CA SER A 93 -3.26 -9.87 -9.94
C SER A 93 -3.11 -8.75 -8.92
N SER A 94 -1.97 -8.07 -8.88
CA SER A 94 -1.71 -7.00 -7.93
C SER A 94 -2.51 -5.76 -8.30
N PHE A 95 -3.03 -5.05 -7.31
CA PHE A 95 -3.76 -3.81 -7.55
C PHE A 95 -3.37 -2.70 -6.58
N SER A 96 -3.56 -1.45 -7.02
CA SER A 96 -3.46 -0.27 -6.16
C SER A 96 -4.77 0.53 -6.19
N PHE A 97 -5.06 1.20 -5.07
CA PHE A 97 -6.08 2.25 -4.99
C PHE A 97 -5.35 3.59 -5.07
N PRO A 98 -5.15 4.18 -6.27
CA PRO A 98 -4.37 5.41 -6.40
C PRO A 98 -5.01 6.60 -5.66
N TYR A 99 -6.33 6.58 -5.42
CA TYR A 99 -7.07 7.57 -4.63
C TYR A 99 -8.32 6.93 -4.01
N ASN A 100 -8.82 7.50 -2.89
CA ASN A 100 -10.10 7.22 -2.21
C ASN A 100 -10.95 6.15 -2.91
N ALA A 101 -10.85 4.90 -2.42
CA ALA A 101 -11.29 3.62 -2.99
C ALA A 101 -12.50 3.63 -3.96
N ARG A 102 -12.34 4.17 -5.18
CA ARG A 102 -13.38 4.18 -6.23
C ARG A 102 -12.92 3.62 -7.57
N VAL A 103 -11.62 3.38 -7.73
CA VAL A 103 -11.04 2.70 -8.89
C VAL A 103 -9.93 1.77 -8.42
N ILE A 104 -9.83 0.61 -9.06
CA ILE A 104 -8.76 -0.35 -8.87
C ILE A 104 -7.98 -0.47 -10.18
N GLN A 105 -6.67 -0.20 -10.15
CA GLN A 105 -5.79 -0.43 -11.30
C GLN A 105 -5.04 -1.74 -11.08
N ILE A 106 -5.14 -2.70 -12.01
CA ILE A 106 -4.30 -3.91 -12.00
C ILE A 106 -2.92 -3.54 -12.54
N GLN A 107 -1.88 -3.81 -11.76
CA GLN A 107 -0.50 -3.41 -12.08
C GLN A 107 0.42 -4.58 -12.50
N GLY A 108 -0.06 -5.83 -12.42
CA GLY A 108 0.71 -7.02 -12.83
C GLY A 108 0.00 -8.33 -12.48
N VAL A 109 0.42 -9.42 -13.15
CA VAL A 109 -0.13 -10.77 -12.92
C VAL A 109 1.00 -11.78 -12.71
N ALA A 110 0.87 -12.61 -11.69
CA ALA A 110 1.70 -13.81 -11.54
C ALA A 110 0.84 -15.05 -11.41
N GLU A 111 1.20 -16.08 -12.16
CA GLU A 111 0.65 -17.42 -12.09
C GLU A 111 1.53 -18.27 -11.17
N THR A 112 0.91 -19.02 -10.27
CA THR A 112 1.56 -20.09 -9.53
C THR A 112 0.83 -21.41 -9.81
N ASN A 113 1.56 -22.38 -10.36
CA ASN A 113 1.05 -23.71 -10.64
C ASN A 113 2.02 -24.78 -10.11
N ALA A 114 1.68 -26.06 -10.30
CA ALA A 114 2.49 -27.19 -9.84
C ALA A 114 3.95 -27.20 -10.38
N ASN A 115 4.20 -26.46 -11.47
CA ASN A 115 5.50 -26.37 -12.14
C ASN A 115 6.31 -25.13 -11.75
N GLY A 116 5.81 -24.28 -10.83
CA GLY A 116 6.49 -23.09 -10.33
C GLY A 116 5.72 -21.78 -10.54
N LYS A 117 6.38 -20.65 -10.25
CA LYS A 117 5.81 -19.30 -10.40
C LYS A 117 6.26 -18.70 -11.73
N THR A 118 5.30 -18.33 -12.59
CA THR A 118 5.54 -17.59 -13.84
C THR A 118 4.95 -16.19 -13.73
N GLN A 119 5.70 -15.19 -14.19
CA GLN A 119 5.29 -13.78 -14.12
C GLN A 119 5.10 -13.25 -15.52
N LYS A 120 4.00 -12.51 -15.76
CA LYS A 120 3.81 -11.79 -17.01
C LYS A 120 3.46 -10.33 -16.68
N PRO A 121 4.22 -9.34 -17.22
CA PRO A 121 3.70 -7.98 -17.30
C PRO A 121 2.35 -8.00 -18.03
N LEU A 122 1.38 -7.20 -17.59
CA LEU A 122 0.19 -7.01 -18.41
C LEU A 122 0.55 -6.04 -19.54
N ASP A 123 0.52 -6.55 -20.76
CA ASP A 123 0.74 -5.78 -21.99
C ASP A 123 -0.42 -4.80 -22.25
N GLU A 124 -1.56 -5.00 -21.59
CA GLU A 124 -2.79 -4.21 -21.71
C GLU A 124 -3.43 -4.00 -20.32
N GLU A 125 -3.86 -2.76 -20.05
CA GLU A 125 -4.54 -2.35 -18.82
C GLU A 125 -5.78 -3.22 -18.57
N GLY A 126 -5.70 -4.18 -17.65
CA GLY A 126 -6.85 -4.96 -17.20
C GLY A 126 -7.81 -4.07 -16.40
N TYR A 127 -8.84 -3.53 -17.05
CA TYR A 127 -9.77 -2.61 -16.41
C TYR A 127 -10.70 -3.32 -15.41
N ILE A 128 -10.56 -2.98 -14.13
CA ILE A 128 -11.63 -3.16 -13.12
C ILE A 128 -12.46 -1.88 -13.11
N SER A 129 -13.78 -1.99 -13.30
CA SER A 129 -14.66 -0.81 -13.25
C SER A 129 -15.87 -1.02 -12.37
N GLY A 130 -16.33 0.08 -11.75
CA GLY A 130 -17.55 0.09 -10.93
C GLY A 130 -17.42 -0.64 -9.60
N PHE A 131 -16.32 -0.41 -8.88
CA PHE A 131 -16.16 -0.89 -7.51
C PHE A 131 -17.21 -0.26 -6.59
N GLY A 132 -17.85 -1.08 -5.77
CA GLY A 132 -18.86 -0.66 -4.82
C GLY A 132 -18.82 -1.44 -3.51
N LEU A 133 -19.28 -0.80 -2.45
CA LEU A 133 -19.49 -1.41 -1.14
C LEU A 133 -20.98 -1.56 -0.89
N THR A 134 -21.38 -2.73 -0.41
CA THR A 134 -22.76 -3.05 -0.03
C THR A 134 -22.78 -3.58 1.40
N SER A 135 -23.97 -3.74 1.96
CA SER A 135 -24.17 -4.47 3.22
C SER A 135 -23.60 -5.89 3.16
N GLU A 136 -23.78 -6.57 2.02
CA GLU A 136 -23.35 -7.96 1.84
C GLU A 136 -21.86 -8.14 1.55
N GLY A 137 -21.16 -7.11 1.09
CA GLY A 137 -19.72 -7.18 0.81
C GLY A 137 -19.22 -6.13 -0.19
N ILE A 138 -18.40 -6.58 -1.14
CA ILE A 138 -17.88 -5.76 -2.24
C ILE A 138 -18.50 -6.18 -3.57
N PHE A 139 -18.52 -5.26 -4.51
CA PHE A 139 -19.09 -5.45 -5.84
C PHE A 139 -18.21 -4.83 -6.92
N PHE A 140 -18.20 -5.47 -8.09
CA PHE A 140 -17.58 -4.98 -9.31
C PHE A 140 -18.59 -5.02 -10.46
N ASP A 141 -18.84 -3.89 -11.11
CA ASP A 141 -19.65 -3.87 -12.35
C ASP A 141 -18.99 -4.72 -13.44
N SER A 142 -17.66 -4.66 -13.53
CA SER A 142 -16.89 -5.59 -14.35
C SER A 142 -15.51 -5.88 -13.80
N LEU A 143 -15.07 -7.12 -14.02
CA LEU A 143 -13.82 -7.67 -13.53
C LEU A 143 -13.18 -8.52 -14.63
N ALA A 144 -12.00 -8.10 -15.10
CA ALA A 144 -11.21 -8.90 -16.04
C ALA A 144 -10.52 -10.05 -15.32
N ARG A 145 -10.62 -11.25 -15.89
CA ARG A 145 -9.92 -12.46 -15.45
C ARG A 145 -8.54 -12.55 -16.10
N HIS A 146 -7.67 -13.39 -15.55
CA HIS A 146 -6.39 -13.76 -16.15
C HIS A 146 -6.55 -14.30 -17.58
N SER A 147 -7.64 -15.02 -17.86
CA SER A 147 -7.96 -15.54 -19.20
C SER A 147 -8.31 -14.46 -20.23
N GLY A 148 -8.44 -13.19 -19.82
CA GLY A 148 -8.96 -12.09 -20.64
C GLY A 148 -10.50 -12.00 -20.66
N GLU A 149 -11.21 -12.97 -20.05
CA GLU A 149 -12.66 -12.91 -19.90
C GLU A 149 -13.06 -11.75 -18.97
N VAL A 150 -14.05 -10.95 -19.38
CA VAL A 150 -14.60 -9.88 -18.54
C VAL A 150 -15.91 -10.34 -17.90
N LEU A 151 -15.86 -10.60 -16.59
CA LEU A 151 -17.04 -10.89 -15.78
C LEU A 151 -17.85 -9.61 -15.55
N LYS A 152 -19.17 -9.76 -15.44
CA LYS A 152 -20.09 -8.66 -15.12
C LYS A 152 -20.78 -8.92 -13.78
N ASN A 153 -21.00 -7.84 -13.02
CA ASN A 153 -21.76 -7.86 -11.77
C ASN A 153 -21.21 -8.86 -10.72
N VAL A 154 -19.90 -8.82 -10.47
CA VAL A 154 -19.26 -9.74 -9.51
C VAL A 154 -19.46 -9.22 -8.09
N ALA A 155 -20.23 -9.94 -7.28
CA ALA A 155 -20.37 -9.68 -5.85
C ALA A 155 -19.52 -10.67 -5.05
N MET A 156 -18.80 -10.16 -4.04
CA MET A 156 -17.96 -10.96 -3.13
C MET A 156 -18.34 -10.69 -1.69
N LYS A 157 -18.42 -11.75 -0.88
CA LYS A 157 -18.76 -11.67 0.55
C LYS A 157 -17.51 -11.78 1.40
N TYR A 158 -17.51 -11.15 2.56
CA TYR A 158 -16.38 -11.25 3.47
C TYR A 158 -16.36 -12.62 4.16
N ASN A 159 -15.26 -13.36 4.01
CA ASN A 159 -14.99 -14.57 4.77
C ASN A 159 -14.12 -14.20 5.99
N PRO A 160 -14.65 -14.22 7.23
CA PRO A 160 -13.89 -13.88 8.42
C PRO A 160 -12.80 -14.91 8.78
N GLY A 161 -12.98 -16.18 8.40
CA GLY A 161 -11.98 -17.23 8.64
C GLY A 161 -10.74 -17.05 7.75
N ALA A 162 -10.93 -16.58 6.52
CA ALA A 162 -9.85 -16.27 5.58
C ALA A 162 -9.37 -14.83 5.64
N GLY A 163 -10.14 -13.92 6.27
CA GLY A 163 -9.80 -12.49 6.38
C GLY A 163 -9.82 -11.75 5.05
N ARG A 164 -10.69 -12.14 4.11
CA ARG A 164 -10.73 -11.59 2.74
C ARG A 164 -12.14 -11.63 2.16
N PHE A 165 -12.39 -10.86 1.10
CA PHE A 165 -13.62 -10.97 0.33
C PHE A 165 -13.47 -12.08 -0.71
N GLU A 166 -14.48 -12.92 -0.90
CA GLU A 166 -14.42 -13.98 -1.90
C GLU A 166 -15.80 -14.36 -2.46
N THR A 167 -15.79 -15.02 -3.61
CA THR A 167 -16.96 -15.62 -4.26
C THR A 167 -16.53 -16.81 -5.10
N VAL A 168 -17.44 -17.77 -5.29
CA VAL A 168 -17.21 -18.91 -6.18
C VAL A 168 -18.06 -18.73 -7.43
N LEU A 169 -17.42 -18.72 -8.58
CA LEU A 169 -18.07 -18.63 -9.88
C LEU A 169 -18.80 -19.92 -10.23
N ALA A 170 -19.71 -19.85 -11.20
CA ALA A 170 -20.47 -21.01 -11.67
C ALA A 170 -19.58 -22.14 -12.22
N ASP A 171 -18.39 -21.81 -12.71
CA ASP A 171 -17.42 -22.77 -13.22
C ASP A 171 -16.52 -23.40 -12.13
N GLY A 172 -16.78 -23.09 -10.86
CA GLY A 172 -16.03 -23.57 -9.70
C GLY A 172 -14.80 -22.73 -9.33
N THR A 173 -14.47 -21.68 -10.09
CA THR A 173 -13.35 -20.78 -9.77
C THR A 173 -13.63 -19.99 -8.49
N LEU A 174 -12.72 -20.01 -7.52
CA LEU A 174 -12.73 -19.11 -6.38
C LEU A 174 -12.05 -17.79 -6.77
N LEU A 175 -12.80 -16.69 -6.69
CA LEU A 175 -12.24 -15.35 -6.72
C LEU A 175 -12.08 -14.85 -5.30
N ALA A 176 -10.91 -14.32 -4.95
CA ALA A 176 -10.67 -13.72 -3.65
C ALA A 176 -9.95 -12.38 -3.78
N PHE A 177 -10.31 -11.43 -2.93
CA PHE A 177 -9.76 -10.09 -2.88
C PHE A 177 -9.26 -9.83 -1.45
N GLY A 178 -7.95 -9.65 -1.29
CA GLY A 178 -7.34 -9.47 0.02
C GLY A 178 -5.83 -9.27 0.00
N ASP A 179 -5.24 -9.46 1.17
CA ASP A 179 -3.83 -9.19 1.45
C ASP A 179 -2.91 -10.32 0.95
N LEU A 180 -1.68 -9.95 0.58
CA LEU A 180 -0.58 -10.86 0.29
C LEU A 180 0.55 -10.67 1.30
N ASN A 181 1.27 -11.73 1.65
CA ASN A 181 2.41 -11.67 2.58
C ASN A 181 3.75 -11.31 1.91
N ALA A 182 3.72 -11.00 0.62
CA ALA A 182 4.88 -10.65 -0.20
C ALA A 182 4.44 -9.89 -1.45
N PRO A 183 5.32 -9.08 -2.07
CA PRO A 183 5.01 -8.47 -3.35
C PRO A 183 4.79 -9.57 -4.40
N LEU A 184 3.81 -9.35 -5.27
CA LEU A 184 3.52 -10.26 -6.37
C LEU A 184 4.72 -10.40 -7.31
N ILE A 185 5.33 -9.26 -7.63
CA ILE A 185 6.56 -9.12 -8.38
C ILE A 185 7.51 -8.34 -7.46
N PRO A 186 8.56 -8.99 -6.92
CA PRO A 186 9.57 -8.28 -6.14
C PRO A 186 10.18 -7.16 -6.98
N ALA A 187 10.22 -5.95 -6.43
CA ALA A 187 10.92 -4.85 -7.07
C ALA A 187 12.44 -5.01 -6.90
N ASP A 188 13.19 -4.38 -7.79
CA ASP A 188 14.66 -4.36 -7.78
C ASP A 188 15.24 -3.21 -6.92
N GLY A 189 14.44 -2.60 -6.03
CA GLY A 189 14.84 -1.41 -5.28
C GLY A 189 16.07 -1.61 -4.41
N GLN A 190 16.33 -2.84 -3.93
CA GLN A 190 17.54 -3.20 -3.18
C GLN A 190 18.81 -3.04 -4.01
N LYS A 191 18.76 -3.31 -5.33
CA LYS A 191 19.92 -3.13 -6.21
C LYS A 191 20.28 -1.65 -6.33
N TYR A 192 19.27 -0.80 -6.46
CA TYR A 192 19.45 0.66 -6.44
C TYR A 192 19.96 1.13 -5.08
N PHE A 193 19.37 0.66 -3.98
CA PHE A 193 19.83 1.02 -2.63
C PHE A 193 21.32 0.66 -2.39
N LEU A 194 21.77 -0.45 -2.98
CA LEU A 194 23.14 -0.94 -2.85
C LEU A 194 24.13 -0.25 -3.80
N ASP A 195 23.66 0.61 -4.73
CA ASP A 195 24.51 1.39 -5.61
C ASP A 195 25.49 2.25 -4.80
N PRO A 196 26.81 2.12 -5.02
CA PRO A 196 27.82 2.84 -4.24
C PRO A 196 27.79 4.37 -4.46
N THR A 197 27.11 4.85 -5.49
CA THR A 197 26.90 6.28 -5.76
C THR A 197 25.81 6.90 -4.89
N LEU A 198 24.93 6.07 -4.30
CA LEU A 198 23.80 6.50 -3.49
C LEU A 198 24.11 6.26 -2.01
N THR A 199 24.54 7.32 -1.30
CA THR A 199 25.21 7.17 0.00
C THR A 199 24.38 7.56 1.22
N LYS A 200 23.27 8.29 1.05
CA LYS A 200 22.49 8.83 2.18
C LYS A 200 20.99 8.70 1.94
N TYR A 201 20.31 8.07 2.90
CA TYR A 201 18.87 7.87 2.89
C TYR A 201 18.26 8.35 4.21
N ILE A 202 17.26 9.21 4.16
CA ILE A 202 16.70 9.90 5.34
C ILE A 202 15.19 9.73 5.42
N SER A 203 14.68 9.42 6.61
CA SER A 203 13.27 9.66 6.94
C SER A 203 13.12 11.14 7.26
N THR A 204 12.12 11.82 6.72
CA THR A 204 11.83 13.20 7.12
C THR A 204 10.96 13.23 8.36
N ASP A 205 10.97 14.36 9.07
CA ASP A 205 10.05 14.62 10.18
C ASP A 205 8.57 14.39 9.80
N SER A 206 7.74 14.18 10.81
CA SER A 206 6.30 13.88 10.77
C SER A 206 5.39 14.88 10.03
N GLY A 207 5.97 15.90 9.38
CA GLY A 207 5.27 16.90 8.56
C GLY A 207 5.41 16.70 7.04
N ASP A 208 6.25 15.78 6.56
CA ASP A 208 6.32 15.47 5.12
C ASP A 208 5.14 14.58 4.70
N LEU A 209 4.21 15.18 3.96
CA LEU A 209 3.00 14.50 3.49
C LEU A 209 3.32 13.32 2.56
N VAL A 210 4.41 13.37 1.80
CA VAL A 210 4.75 12.34 0.80
C VAL A 210 5.28 11.08 1.49
N LEU A 211 6.27 11.20 2.39
CA LEU A 211 6.75 10.02 3.12
C LEU A 211 5.76 9.54 4.19
N GLY A 212 4.94 10.45 4.72
CA GLY A 212 3.85 10.13 5.64
C GLY A 212 2.84 9.15 5.03
N ASP A 213 2.38 9.42 3.80
CA ASP A 213 1.42 8.55 3.10
C ASP A 213 2.00 7.18 2.71
N LEU A 214 3.33 7.08 2.59
CA LEU A 214 4.04 5.84 2.25
C LEU A 214 4.45 5.01 3.48
N THR A 215 4.37 5.60 4.67
CA THR A 215 4.78 4.99 5.94
C THR A 215 3.55 4.53 6.72
N THR A 216 3.58 3.28 7.18
CA THR A 216 2.44 2.67 7.87
C THR A 216 2.29 3.15 9.32
N GLU A 217 1.06 3.19 9.83
CA GLU A 217 0.79 3.47 11.25
C GLU A 217 1.49 2.45 12.18
N ALA A 218 1.60 1.19 11.75
CA ALA A 218 2.33 0.16 12.48
C ALA A 218 3.82 0.51 12.66
N PHE A 219 4.46 1.05 11.61
CA PHE A 219 5.82 1.58 11.73
C PHE A 219 5.89 2.82 12.63
N ASN A 220 4.96 3.76 12.49
CA ASN A 220 4.90 4.94 13.35
C ASN A 220 4.73 4.58 14.84
N THR A 221 3.95 3.53 15.13
CA THR A 221 3.80 2.98 16.48
C THR A 221 5.11 2.36 16.98
N LEU A 222 5.82 1.62 16.11
CA LEU A 222 7.12 1.03 16.43
C LEU A 222 8.16 2.12 16.72
N ILE A 223 8.29 3.13 15.86
CA ILE A 223 9.27 4.21 16.01
C ILE A 223 8.93 5.16 17.16
N GLY A 224 7.64 5.37 17.44
CA GLY A 224 7.16 6.15 18.57
C GLY A 224 7.62 5.61 19.93
N LYS A 225 7.94 4.31 20.04
CA LYS A 225 8.56 3.76 21.26
C LYS A 225 9.94 4.35 21.55
N TYR A 226 10.67 4.83 20.53
CA TYR A 226 12.01 5.40 20.70
C TYR A 226 12.03 6.80 21.29
N SER A 227 10.96 7.57 21.10
CA SER A 227 10.80 8.86 21.79
C SER A 227 10.97 8.71 23.31
N LYS A 228 10.57 7.57 23.86
CA LYS A 228 10.70 7.25 25.29
C LYS A 228 12.12 7.00 25.77
N ILE A 229 13.09 6.83 24.87
CA ILE A 229 14.52 6.72 25.20
C ILE A 229 15.32 7.95 24.75
N GLY A 230 14.62 9.00 24.29
CA GLY A 230 15.22 10.27 23.88
C GLY A 230 15.70 10.31 22.44
N LEU A 231 15.23 9.42 21.56
CA LEU A 231 15.42 9.54 20.11
C LEU A 231 14.27 10.34 19.49
N ASN A 232 14.54 11.14 18.45
CA ASN A 232 13.54 12.04 17.85
C ASN A 232 12.63 11.37 16.81
N GLY A 233 12.88 10.11 16.44
CA GLY A 233 12.10 9.38 15.45
C GLY A 233 12.64 9.50 14.02
N GLU A 234 13.79 10.13 13.83
CA GLU A 234 14.49 10.16 12.55
C GLU A 234 15.45 8.97 12.42
N ILE A 235 15.39 8.28 11.28
CA ILE A 235 16.34 7.25 10.87
C ILE A 235 17.03 7.70 9.60
N VAL A 236 18.35 7.74 9.65
CA VAL A 236 19.20 7.97 8.47
C VAL A 236 20.01 6.71 8.21
N LEU A 237 19.88 6.13 7.03
CA LEU A 237 20.72 5.03 6.56
C LEU A 237 21.83 5.60 5.69
N TYR A 238 23.07 5.39 6.11
CA TYR A 238 24.26 5.77 5.37
C TYR A 238 24.89 4.54 4.74
N ARG A 239 25.33 4.72 3.49
CA ARG A 239 26.04 3.74 2.67
C ARG A 239 27.39 4.31 2.29
N GLN A 240 28.45 3.51 2.44
CA GLN A 240 29.81 3.84 2.01
C GLN A 240 30.23 5.29 2.32
N THR A 241 29.83 5.77 3.50
CA THR A 241 30.05 7.15 3.93
C THR A 241 31.43 7.25 4.55
N ASP A 242 32.19 8.28 4.16
CA ASP A 242 33.55 8.49 4.70
C ASP A 242 33.46 9.09 6.10
N VAL A 243 34.04 8.40 7.07
CA VAL A 243 34.22 8.90 8.44
C VAL A 243 35.69 8.75 8.80
N GLY A 244 36.44 9.85 8.71
CA GLY A 244 37.85 9.87 9.07
C GLY A 244 38.73 9.01 8.16
N GLY A 245 38.42 8.95 6.86
CA GLY A 245 39.17 8.19 5.85
C GLY A 245 38.80 6.71 5.77
N THR A 246 37.79 6.26 6.53
CA THR A 246 37.25 4.90 6.44
C THR A 246 35.79 4.95 6.01
N LYS A 247 35.40 4.05 5.11
CA LYS A 247 34.05 3.96 4.56
C LYS A 247 33.19 3.06 5.43
N TYR A 248 32.05 3.58 5.89
CA TYR A 248 31.12 2.85 6.74
C TYR A 248 29.70 2.83 6.17
N ASP A 249 29.03 1.74 6.49
CA ASP A 249 27.60 1.54 6.38
C ASP A 249 27.02 1.65 7.81
N PHE A 250 26.04 2.52 8.03
CA PHE A 250 25.48 2.70 9.39
C PHE A 250 24.07 3.30 9.38
N ALA A 251 23.30 2.99 10.42
CA ALA A 251 22.12 3.75 10.80
C ALA A 251 22.50 4.82 11.82
N LEU A 252 22.11 6.06 11.55
CA LEU A 252 22.14 7.16 12.50
C LEU A 252 20.71 7.41 12.98
N LEU A 253 20.52 7.35 14.30
CA LEU A 253 19.28 7.69 14.97
C LEU A 253 19.51 8.90 15.86
N ASP A 254 18.89 10.02 15.53
CA ASP A 254 19.17 11.28 16.20
C ASP A 254 18.44 11.41 17.56
N GLY A 255 18.95 12.28 18.42
CA GLY A 255 18.45 12.52 19.77
C GLY A 255 19.55 12.45 20.84
N THR A 256 19.21 11.92 22.01
CA THR A 256 20.05 11.97 23.23
C THR A 256 20.30 10.60 23.87
N ALA A 257 19.94 9.53 23.17
CA ALA A 257 19.96 8.17 23.70
C ALA A 257 21.36 7.55 23.76
N SER A 258 22.36 8.11 23.05
CA SER A 258 23.72 7.60 23.09
C SER A 258 24.46 7.95 24.39
N ALA A 259 25.59 7.28 24.63
CA ALA A 259 26.48 7.50 25.76
C ALA A 259 26.99 8.95 25.84
N SER A 260 27.16 9.61 24.69
CA SER A 260 27.55 11.03 24.62
C SER A 260 26.38 12.02 24.70
N GLY A 261 25.14 11.53 24.83
CA GLY A 261 23.94 12.37 24.84
C GLY A 261 23.58 12.95 23.45
N ARG A 262 24.03 12.29 22.38
CA ARG A 262 23.76 12.63 20.97
C ARG A 262 23.12 11.44 20.22
N ALA A 263 23.19 11.46 18.89
CA ALA A 263 22.75 10.37 18.02
C ALA A 263 23.41 9.01 18.35
N VAL A 264 22.62 7.94 18.23
CA VAL A 264 23.13 6.57 18.23
C VAL A 264 23.57 6.22 16.81
N ILE A 265 24.80 5.70 16.67
CA ILE A 265 25.35 5.29 15.36
C ILE A 265 25.65 3.80 15.38
N GLN A 266 24.75 3.04 14.77
CA GLN A 266 24.80 1.59 14.67
C GLN A 266 25.43 1.20 13.33
N LEU A 267 26.60 0.57 13.35
CA LEU A 267 27.23 0.03 12.14
C LEU A 267 26.37 -1.10 11.57
N LEU A 268 26.24 -1.10 10.25
CA LEU A 268 25.47 -2.07 9.50
C LEU A 268 26.32 -2.74 8.42
N THR A 269 25.89 -3.91 7.98
CA THR A 269 26.22 -4.47 6.66
C THR A 269 24.93 -4.77 5.95
N TYR A 270 24.93 -4.57 4.64
CA TYR A 270 23.79 -4.83 3.78
C TYR A 270 24.10 -6.02 2.88
N GLU A 271 23.13 -6.93 2.74
CA GLU A 271 23.22 -8.11 1.90
C GLU A 271 22.03 -8.16 0.93
N ASP A 272 22.32 -8.33 -0.36
CA ASP A 272 21.31 -8.60 -1.38
C ASP A 272 20.96 -10.09 -1.37
N LYS A 273 19.68 -10.42 -1.17
CA LYS A 273 19.14 -11.78 -1.26
C LYS A 273 18.47 -12.06 -2.62
N GLY A 274 18.56 -11.14 -3.57
CA GLY A 274 17.96 -11.21 -4.89
C GLY A 274 16.55 -10.62 -4.92
N ASP A 275 15.72 -10.91 -3.91
CA ASP A 275 14.35 -10.37 -3.77
C ASP A 275 14.19 -9.37 -2.62
N ARG A 276 15.20 -9.30 -1.74
CA ARG A 276 15.15 -8.59 -0.47
C ARG A 276 16.50 -8.03 -0.07
N LEU A 277 16.46 -6.98 0.74
CA LEU A 277 17.62 -6.41 1.43
C LEU A 277 17.66 -6.91 2.88
N VAL A 278 18.77 -7.50 3.30
CA VAL A 278 19.01 -7.86 4.70
C VAL A 278 20.02 -6.88 5.30
N MET A 279 19.68 -6.28 6.44
CA MET A 279 20.58 -5.43 7.21
C MET A 279 21.09 -6.22 8.43
N LYS A 280 22.40 -6.16 8.69
CA LYS A 280 23.04 -6.86 9.81
C LYS A 280 23.76 -5.86 10.71
N LYS A 281 23.62 -6.00 12.03
CA LYS A 281 24.32 -5.15 13.02
C LYS A 281 25.77 -5.60 13.23
N ASN A 282 26.70 -4.65 13.21
CA ASN A 282 28.14 -4.88 13.39
C ASN A 282 28.75 -4.15 14.60
N GLY A 283 27.92 -3.72 15.56
CA GLY A 283 28.34 -2.90 16.70
C GLY A 283 28.18 -1.40 16.46
N TYR A 284 28.71 -0.56 17.35
CA TYR A 284 28.60 0.90 17.23
C TYR A 284 29.85 1.49 16.57
N LEU A 285 29.72 2.67 15.95
CA LEU A 285 30.87 3.37 15.35
C LEU A 285 31.99 3.60 16.37
N ASN A 286 31.62 3.94 17.61
CA ASN A 286 32.51 4.06 18.76
C ASN A 286 31.68 4.04 20.06
N LEU A 287 32.36 4.08 21.21
CA LEU A 287 31.71 4.07 22.53
C LEU A 287 30.77 5.27 22.75
N ASN A 288 31.11 6.45 22.25
CA ASN A 288 30.27 7.65 22.39
C ASN A 288 28.95 7.56 21.62
N SER A 289 28.93 6.76 20.55
CA SER A 289 27.75 6.48 19.73
C SER A 289 26.91 5.29 20.22
N SER A 290 27.37 4.55 21.23
CA SER A 290 26.62 3.43 21.79
C SER A 290 25.40 3.90 22.56
N VAL A 291 24.31 3.14 22.56
CA VAL A 291 23.13 3.47 23.36
C VAL A 291 23.45 3.37 24.87
N LYS A 292 22.86 4.24 25.69
CA LYS A 292 23.00 4.16 27.15
C LYS A 292 22.51 2.79 27.68
N PRO A 293 23.18 2.19 28.68
CA PRO A 293 22.83 0.87 29.19
C PRO A 293 21.36 0.71 29.62
N ASN A 294 20.78 1.75 30.25
CA ASN A 294 19.37 1.75 30.68
C ASN A 294 18.36 1.77 29.53
N ASN A 295 18.79 2.12 28.32
CA ASN A 295 17.97 2.18 27.11
C ASN A 295 18.18 0.96 26.18
N GLN A 296 19.16 0.10 26.46
CA GLN A 296 19.57 -0.99 25.57
C GLN A 296 18.43 -1.95 25.22
N ALA A 297 17.62 -2.37 26.20
CA ALA A 297 16.52 -3.30 25.95
C ALA A 297 15.47 -2.73 24.98
N LYS A 298 15.08 -1.47 25.16
CA LYS A 298 14.13 -0.77 24.28
C LYS A 298 14.73 -0.50 22.90
N PHE A 299 16.02 -0.20 22.83
CA PHE A 299 16.72 -0.03 21.56
C PHE A 299 16.84 -1.35 20.78
N ASN A 300 17.01 -2.48 21.47
CA ASN A 300 17.04 -3.80 20.83
C ASN A 300 15.71 -4.15 20.16
N GLU A 301 14.54 -3.75 20.70
CA GLU A 301 13.26 -3.94 20.00
C GLU A 301 13.28 -3.31 18.60
N PHE A 302 13.89 -2.14 18.43
CA PHE A 302 14.10 -1.54 17.11
C PHE A 302 15.06 -2.32 16.27
N LEU A 303 16.21 -2.59 16.87
CA LEU A 303 17.34 -3.05 16.11
C LEU A 303 17.06 -4.45 15.59
N ASP A 304 16.31 -5.26 16.35
CA ASP A 304 15.85 -6.57 15.93
C ASP A 304 14.80 -6.48 14.81
N PHE A 305 14.01 -5.40 14.72
CA PHE A 305 13.19 -5.12 13.53
C PHE A 305 14.07 -4.72 12.34
N LEU A 306 14.94 -3.72 12.50
CA LEU A 306 15.77 -3.19 11.43
C LEU A 306 16.75 -4.23 10.89
N THR A 307 17.17 -5.18 11.73
CA THR A 307 18.12 -6.25 11.38
C THR A 307 17.50 -7.64 11.38
N ASP A 308 16.18 -7.73 11.19
CA ASP A 308 15.50 -9.02 11.08
C ASP A 308 16.09 -9.81 9.89
N PRO A 309 16.44 -11.09 10.08
CA PRO A 309 17.11 -11.88 9.04
C PRO A 309 16.22 -12.18 7.83
N GLN A 310 14.90 -12.01 7.94
CA GLN A 310 14.01 -12.12 6.77
C GLN A 310 14.14 -10.92 5.83
N GLY A 311 14.68 -9.80 6.30
CA GLY A 311 14.95 -8.60 5.51
C GLY A 311 13.71 -7.80 5.09
N PHE A 312 13.92 -6.96 4.09
CA PHE A 312 12.93 -6.03 3.58
C PHE A 312 12.76 -6.19 2.07
N TYR A 313 11.52 -6.15 1.61
CA TYR A 313 11.22 -5.84 0.21
C TYR A 313 11.43 -4.35 0.00
N VAL A 314 12.27 -4.00 -0.99
CA VAL A 314 12.65 -2.61 -1.25
C VAL A 314 12.12 -2.18 -2.61
N GLU A 315 11.37 -1.09 -2.62
CA GLU A 315 10.85 -0.48 -3.85
C GLU A 315 11.47 0.90 -4.04
N ASN A 316 11.95 1.19 -5.25
CA ASN A 316 12.30 2.55 -5.67
C ASN A 316 11.09 3.13 -6.43
N LEU A 317 10.45 4.15 -5.86
CA LEU A 317 9.26 4.79 -6.42
C LEU A 317 9.60 5.92 -7.40
N GLY A 318 10.89 6.16 -7.66
CA GLY A 318 11.36 7.28 -8.47
C GLY A 318 11.36 8.59 -7.70
N THR A 319 11.27 9.71 -8.41
CA THR A 319 11.28 11.04 -7.81
C THR A 319 9.90 11.45 -7.30
N GLY A 320 9.85 12.13 -6.15
CA GLY A 320 8.61 12.70 -5.62
C GLY A 320 8.01 13.80 -6.51
N PRO A 321 6.73 14.15 -6.32
CA PRO A 321 6.04 15.18 -7.11
C PRO A 321 6.64 16.58 -6.93
N SER A 322 7.28 16.85 -5.79
CA SER A 322 7.80 18.18 -5.43
C SER A 322 9.33 18.25 -5.35
N PHE A 323 10.03 17.10 -5.35
CA PHE A 323 11.48 17.03 -5.13
C PHE A 323 12.13 16.01 -6.06
N SER A 324 13.35 16.30 -6.52
CA SER A 324 14.14 15.41 -7.37
C SER A 324 14.77 14.22 -6.63
N ASN A 325 14.54 14.11 -5.32
CA ASN A 325 15.07 13.03 -4.50
C ASN A 325 14.33 11.72 -4.84
N LEU A 326 15.09 10.63 -4.98
CA LEU A 326 14.50 9.30 -5.16
C LEU A 326 13.84 8.86 -3.85
N ILE A 327 12.67 8.23 -3.96
CA ILE A 327 11.90 7.71 -2.83
C ILE A 327 12.05 6.19 -2.80
N PHE A 328 12.38 5.67 -1.63
CA PHE A 328 12.46 4.25 -1.36
C PHE A 328 11.45 3.85 -0.30
N THR A 329 10.82 2.69 -0.46
CA THR A 329 10.04 2.05 0.61
C THR A 329 10.67 0.73 1.02
N PHE A 330 10.57 0.41 2.30
CA PHE A 330 11.08 -0.79 2.94
C PHE A 330 9.92 -1.46 3.65
N THR A 331 9.48 -2.61 3.14
CA THR A 331 8.41 -3.41 3.73
C THR A 331 9.02 -4.62 4.41
N SER A 332 8.73 -4.85 5.70
CA SER A 332 9.28 -6.00 6.42
C SER A 332 8.75 -7.30 5.82
N ALA A 333 9.65 -8.25 5.53
CA ALA A 333 9.26 -9.57 5.03
C ALA A 333 8.63 -10.44 6.13
N LYS A 334 8.91 -10.13 7.40
CA LYS A 334 8.33 -10.83 8.57
C LYS A 334 6.92 -10.36 8.89
N ASP A 335 6.66 -9.07 8.72
CA ASP A 335 5.36 -8.45 8.94
C ASP A 335 5.10 -7.38 7.89
N THR A 336 4.39 -7.76 6.83
CA THR A 336 4.10 -6.88 5.68
C THR A 336 3.10 -5.76 5.99
N SER A 337 2.55 -5.70 7.20
CA SER A 337 1.82 -4.52 7.67
C SER A 337 2.75 -3.35 8.02
N ILE A 338 4.05 -3.62 8.18
CA ILE A 338 5.05 -2.63 8.58
C ILE A 338 5.88 -2.21 7.37
N ARG A 339 5.67 -0.97 6.93
CA ARG A 339 6.44 -0.28 5.90
C ARG A 339 6.88 1.11 6.36
N PHE A 340 8.10 1.48 5.98
CA PHE A 340 8.63 2.84 6.10
C PHE A 340 9.24 3.32 4.79
N ALA A 341 9.29 4.64 4.61
CA ALA A 341 9.82 5.28 3.42
C ALA A 341 11.00 6.21 3.75
N LEU A 342 11.96 6.30 2.85
CA LEU A 342 13.13 7.18 2.95
C LEU A 342 13.36 7.90 1.62
N TYR A 343 13.84 9.14 1.67
CA TYR A 343 14.45 9.79 0.51
C TYR A 343 15.91 9.40 0.40
N HIS A 344 16.38 9.08 -0.80
CA HIS A 344 17.77 9.26 -1.13
C HIS A 344 18.05 10.76 -1.34
N VAL A 345 19.05 11.28 -0.64
CA VAL A 345 19.45 12.69 -0.74
C VAL A 345 20.84 12.75 -1.35
N THR A 346 20.95 13.47 -2.46
CA THR A 346 22.24 13.77 -3.06
C THR A 346 23.06 14.64 -2.10
N PRO A 347 24.36 14.35 -1.89
CA PRO A 347 25.23 15.13 -1.01
C PRO A 347 25.24 16.63 -1.26
#